data_AF-A0A7Z7LQS3-F1
#
_entry.id   AF-A0A7Z7LQS3-F1
#
_cell.length_a   1.000
_cell.length_b   1.000
_cell.length_c   1.000
_cell.angle_alpha   90.00
_cell.angle_beta   90.00
_cell.angle_gamma   90.00
#
_symmetry.space_group_name_H-M   'P 1'
#
loop_
_entity.id
_entity.type
_entity.pdbx_description
1 polymer ?
#
loop_
_entity_poly.entity_id
_entity_poly.type
_entity_poly.pdbx_seq_one_letter_code
_entity_poly.pdbx_strand_id
1 'polypeptide(L)'
;MRVGCPKEIKNHEYRVGLTPGAVREYVAHGHEVLIETGAGAGIGADDGAYIAAGARIAASASDVFEKSDMIVKVKEPQPSEWVQLREGQILYTYLHLAPDPDQTKGLVESGVTAVAYETVTDDRGGLPLLAPMSEVAGRLAIQAGATALQKAHGGSGILLGGVPGVLPAKVAVIGGGVVGLHAARMAAGLGADVSIIDRSLPRLRQLDDLFAGRVHTVYSTIDDLEREVFAADLVIGAVLIPGAAAPKLVTRDMLSGMKEGSVIVDVAIDQGGCFETSHATTHSDPTYVVDGVVHYCVANMPGAVPVTSAHALNNATLMHGLALADRGLRAIAEDRHLRNGLNVHRGRITNRPVAEALGYEMHAPELVLNVA
;
A
#
# COMPACT_ATOMS: atom_id res chain seq x y z
N MET A 1 -17.68 18.93 -11.38
CA MET A 1 -17.65 17.69 -12.21
C MET A 1 -18.43 16.58 -11.51
N ARG A 2 -18.62 15.43 -12.16
CA ARG A 2 -19.19 14.21 -11.56
C ARG A 2 -18.08 13.26 -11.12
N VAL A 3 -18.00 12.98 -9.82
CA VAL A 3 -17.03 12.08 -9.20
C VAL A 3 -17.72 10.79 -8.79
N GLY A 4 -17.24 9.66 -9.31
CA GLY A 4 -17.77 8.33 -9.07
C GLY A 4 -16.89 7.51 -8.14
N CYS A 5 -17.49 6.74 -7.24
CA CYS A 5 -16.80 5.72 -6.46
C CYS A 5 -17.56 4.38 -6.58
N PRO A 6 -17.07 3.44 -7.40
CA PRO A 6 -17.63 2.10 -7.44
C PRO A 6 -17.25 1.35 -6.16
N LYS A 7 -17.95 0.24 -5.90
CA LYS A 7 -17.61 -0.71 -4.86
C LYS A 7 -16.34 -1.45 -5.28
N GLU A 8 -15.44 -1.70 -4.32
CA GLU A 8 -14.28 -2.54 -4.60
C GLU A 8 -14.68 -4.01 -4.78
N ILE A 9 -14.11 -4.64 -5.81
CA ILE A 9 -14.43 -6.02 -6.19
C ILE A 9 -13.24 -6.98 -6.09
N LYS A 10 -12.04 -6.47 -5.76
CA LYS A 10 -10.89 -7.34 -5.51
C LYS A 10 -11.15 -8.17 -4.26
N ASN A 11 -10.73 -9.43 -4.28
CA ASN A 11 -10.98 -10.34 -3.17
C ASN A 11 -10.45 -9.78 -1.84
N HIS A 12 -11.27 -9.84 -0.79
CA HIS A 12 -10.99 -9.27 0.54
C HIS A 12 -10.58 -7.79 0.56
N GLU A 13 -11.04 -7.00 -0.42
CA GLU A 13 -10.96 -5.55 -0.36
C GLU A 13 -12.23 -4.98 0.27
N TYR A 14 -12.09 -4.45 1.48
CA TYR A 14 -13.20 -3.92 2.27
C TYR A 14 -13.15 -2.40 2.43
N ARG A 15 -12.09 -1.74 1.93
CA ARG A 15 -12.02 -0.27 1.90
C ARG A 15 -12.91 0.27 0.77
N VAL A 16 -13.01 1.60 0.73
CA VAL A 16 -13.77 2.34 -0.27
C VAL A 16 -12.99 3.57 -0.72
N GLY A 17 -13.10 3.93 -2.01
CA GLY A 17 -12.36 5.05 -2.60
C GLY A 17 -12.71 6.39 -1.95
N LEU A 18 -13.99 6.58 -1.61
CA LEU A 18 -14.49 7.76 -0.92
C LEU A 18 -15.22 7.40 0.38
N THR A 19 -14.74 7.92 1.50
CA THR A 19 -15.46 7.89 2.79
C THR A 19 -16.57 8.96 2.80
N PRO A 20 -17.60 8.85 3.64
CA PRO A 20 -18.63 9.89 3.76
C PRO A 20 -18.07 11.29 4.07
N GLY A 21 -16.97 11.36 4.84
CA GLY A 21 -16.25 12.61 5.10
C GLY A 21 -15.67 13.21 3.82
N ALA A 22 -14.96 12.41 3.01
CA ALA A 22 -14.44 12.87 1.72
C ALA A 22 -15.56 13.29 0.76
N VAL A 23 -16.65 12.52 0.69
CA VAL A 23 -17.83 12.88 -0.13
C VAL A 23 -18.35 14.28 0.21
N ARG A 24 -18.46 14.61 1.51
CA ARG A 24 -18.93 15.92 1.94
C ARG A 24 -18.04 17.06 1.44
N GLU A 25 -16.73 16.85 1.40
CA GLU A 25 -15.77 17.84 0.87
C GLU A 25 -15.95 18.05 -0.64
N TYR A 26 -16.06 16.97 -1.42
CA TYR A 26 -16.35 17.07 -2.87
C TYR A 26 -17.67 17.80 -3.14
N VAL A 27 -18.71 17.50 -2.37
CA VAL A 27 -20.02 18.19 -2.49
C VAL A 27 -19.90 19.66 -2.10
N ALA A 28 -19.15 19.99 -1.04
CA ALA A 28 -18.91 21.37 -0.62
C ALA A 28 -18.14 22.18 -1.67
N HIS A 29 -17.27 21.53 -2.45
CA HIS A 29 -16.60 22.10 -3.63
C HIS A 29 -17.50 22.19 -4.88
N GLY A 30 -18.79 21.86 -4.75
CA GLY A 30 -19.77 21.97 -5.83
C GLY A 30 -19.70 20.83 -6.86
N HIS A 31 -19.10 19.69 -6.50
CA HIS A 31 -19.09 18.50 -7.34
C HIS A 31 -20.29 17.58 -7.05
N GLU A 32 -20.74 16.87 -8.07
CA GLU A 32 -21.72 15.81 -7.92
C GLU A 32 -20.99 14.51 -7.59
N VAL A 33 -21.35 13.84 -6.50
CA VAL A 33 -20.73 12.57 -6.11
C VAL A 33 -21.71 11.42 -6.31
N LEU A 34 -21.27 10.37 -7.00
CA LEU A 34 -22.02 9.16 -7.28
C LEU A 34 -21.33 7.95 -6.64
N ILE A 35 -22.00 7.29 -5.70
CA ILE A 35 -21.47 6.14 -4.97
C ILE A 35 -22.26 4.89 -5.36
N GLU A 36 -21.61 3.79 -5.70
CA GLU A 36 -22.31 2.52 -5.90
C GLU A 36 -22.98 2.05 -4.59
N THR A 37 -24.20 1.54 -4.68
CA THR A 37 -24.90 0.95 -3.53
C THR A 37 -24.04 -0.09 -2.80
N GLY A 38 -23.94 0.05 -1.48
CA GLY A 38 -23.17 -0.83 -0.62
C GLY A 38 -21.64 -0.68 -0.73
N ALA A 39 -21.12 0.33 -1.42
CA ALA A 39 -19.67 0.51 -1.57
C ALA A 39 -18.94 0.71 -0.23
N GLY A 40 -19.54 1.43 0.74
CA GLY A 40 -18.94 1.66 2.06
C GLY A 40 -19.28 0.63 3.12
N ALA A 41 -19.96 -0.47 2.78
CA ALA A 41 -20.38 -1.47 3.76
C ALA A 41 -19.20 -2.02 4.58
N GLY A 42 -18.03 -2.20 3.94
CA GLY A 42 -16.81 -2.69 4.60
C GLY A 42 -16.22 -1.74 5.64
N ILE A 43 -16.58 -0.45 5.60
CA ILE A 43 -16.19 0.54 6.62
C ILE A 43 -17.33 0.87 7.60
N GLY A 44 -18.45 0.13 7.53
CA GLY A 44 -19.64 0.39 8.34
C GLY A 44 -20.44 1.62 7.90
N ALA A 45 -20.27 2.10 6.67
CA ALA A 45 -21.04 3.19 6.10
C ALA A 45 -22.06 2.65 5.09
N ASP A 46 -23.34 2.70 5.43
CA ASP A 46 -24.42 2.34 4.52
C ASP A 46 -24.72 3.47 3.51
N ASP A 47 -25.61 3.20 2.56
CA ASP A 47 -26.03 4.17 1.54
C ASP A 47 -26.64 5.44 2.17
N GLY A 48 -27.29 5.30 3.32
CA GLY A 48 -27.87 6.42 4.08
C GLY A 48 -26.79 7.41 4.54
N ALA A 49 -25.64 6.92 5.00
CA ALA A 49 -24.50 7.76 5.38
C ALA A 49 -23.96 8.57 4.20
N TYR A 50 -23.92 7.99 3.00
CA TYR A 50 -23.50 8.68 1.78
C TYR A 50 -24.51 9.72 1.30
N ILE A 51 -25.81 9.41 1.36
CA ILE A 51 -26.88 10.37 1.07
C ILE A 51 -26.81 11.56 2.03
N ALA A 52 -26.61 11.30 3.33
CA ALA A 52 -26.44 12.35 4.34
C ALA A 52 -25.16 13.19 4.16
N ALA A 53 -24.16 12.66 3.46
CA ALA A 53 -22.97 13.41 3.03
C ALA A 53 -23.19 14.21 1.74
N GLY A 54 -24.32 14.02 1.04
CA GLY A 54 -24.68 14.73 -0.19
C GLY A 54 -24.44 13.96 -1.48
N ALA A 55 -24.05 12.68 -1.42
CA ALA A 55 -23.91 11.85 -2.60
C ALA A 55 -25.26 11.35 -3.13
N ARG A 56 -25.25 10.98 -4.41
CA ARG A 56 -26.28 10.14 -5.04
C ARG A 56 -25.81 8.69 -5.03
N ILE A 57 -26.77 7.77 -4.92
CA ILE A 57 -26.48 6.33 -4.98
C ILE A 57 -26.75 5.82 -6.39
N ALA A 58 -25.76 5.16 -6.98
CA ALA A 58 -25.88 4.40 -8.21
C ALA A 58 -26.31 2.96 -7.90
N ALA A 59 -27.18 2.41 -8.74
CA ALA A 59 -27.66 1.04 -8.60
C ALA A 59 -26.60 -0.01 -9.00
N SER A 60 -25.61 0.38 -9.81
CA SER A 60 -24.58 -0.52 -10.33
C SER A 60 -23.24 0.19 -10.54
N ALA A 61 -22.15 -0.59 -10.58
CA ALA A 61 -20.83 -0.09 -11.00
C ALA A 61 -20.88 0.54 -12.41
N SER A 62 -21.63 -0.06 -13.34
CA SER A 62 -21.81 0.43 -14.72
C SER A 62 -22.36 1.85 -14.75
N ASP A 63 -23.35 2.15 -13.90
CA ASP A 63 -23.86 3.52 -13.76
C ASP A 63 -22.78 4.50 -13.29
N VAL A 64 -21.92 4.08 -12.36
CA VAL A 64 -20.83 4.91 -11.84
C VAL A 64 -19.81 5.18 -12.94
N PHE A 65 -19.34 4.15 -13.62
CA PHE A 65 -18.37 4.28 -14.71
C PHE A 65 -18.93 5.15 -15.83
N GLU A 66 -20.15 4.89 -16.32
CA GLU A 66 -20.77 5.61 -17.43
C GLU A 66 -20.99 7.11 -17.12
N LYS A 67 -21.46 7.46 -15.92
CA LYS A 67 -21.95 8.82 -15.64
C LYS A 67 -20.90 9.77 -15.07
N SER A 68 -19.75 9.26 -14.60
CA SER A 68 -18.76 10.06 -13.88
C SER A 68 -17.64 10.56 -14.80
N ASP A 69 -17.18 11.79 -14.57
CA ASP A 69 -16.01 12.37 -15.24
C ASP A 69 -14.69 11.89 -14.60
N MET A 70 -14.74 11.60 -13.30
CA MET A 70 -13.63 11.09 -12.51
C MET A 70 -14.08 9.87 -11.71
N ILE A 71 -13.27 8.82 -11.68
CA ILE A 71 -13.46 7.62 -10.87
C ILE A 71 -12.40 7.58 -9.80
N VAL A 72 -12.83 7.50 -8.54
CA VAL A 72 -11.97 7.33 -7.37
C VAL A 72 -12.13 5.91 -6.84
N LYS A 73 -11.03 5.17 -6.79
CA LYS A 73 -10.97 3.79 -6.28
C LYS A 73 -9.87 3.65 -5.23
N VAL A 74 -9.82 2.50 -4.58
CA VAL A 74 -8.70 2.06 -3.75
C VAL A 74 -7.75 1.22 -4.57
N LYS A 75 -8.25 0.14 -5.19
CA LYS A 75 -7.42 -0.82 -5.92
C LYS A 75 -7.49 -0.59 -7.42
N GLU A 76 -6.58 -1.25 -8.12
CA GLU A 76 -6.54 -1.24 -9.56
C GLU A 76 -7.85 -1.79 -10.16
N PRO A 77 -8.32 -1.22 -11.29
CA PRO A 77 -9.52 -1.73 -11.93
C PRO A 77 -9.29 -3.17 -12.41
N GLN A 78 -10.25 -4.04 -12.11
CA GLN A 78 -10.21 -5.43 -12.57
C GLN A 78 -10.64 -5.52 -14.05
N PRO A 79 -10.48 -6.68 -14.72
CA PRO A 79 -10.79 -6.80 -16.14
C PRO A 79 -12.21 -6.39 -16.55
N SER A 80 -13.19 -6.62 -15.66
CA SER A 80 -14.58 -6.19 -15.88
C SER A 80 -14.78 -4.68 -15.73
N GLU A 81 -13.88 -3.97 -15.04
CA GLU A 81 -13.94 -2.53 -14.79
C GLU A 81 -13.16 -1.74 -15.84
N TRP A 82 -11.96 -2.18 -16.25
CA TRP A 82 -11.15 -1.41 -17.19
C TRP A 82 -11.82 -1.28 -18.58
N VAL A 83 -12.72 -2.20 -18.94
CA VAL A 83 -13.45 -2.16 -20.23
C VAL A 83 -14.56 -1.11 -20.22
N GLN A 84 -14.93 -0.61 -19.05
CA GLN A 84 -15.94 0.43 -18.86
C GLN A 84 -15.32 1.83 -18.80
N LEU A 85 -13.99 1.92 -18.65
CA LEU A 85 -13.25 3.17 -18.72
C LEU A 85 -13.27 3.71 -20.15
N ARG A 86 -13.15 5.03 -20.28
CA ARG A 86 -13.21 5.71 -21.57
C ARG A 86 -12.30 6.93 -21.63
N GLU A 87 -12.01 7.37 -22.84
CA GLU A 87 -11.34 8.64 -23.08
C GLU A 87 -12.13 9.80 -22.46
N GLY A 88 -11.40 10.77 -21.89
CA GLY A 88 -11.97 11.95 -21.22
C GLY A 88 -12.30 11.71 -19.75
N GLN A 89 -12.25 10.47 -19.26
CA GLN A 89 -12.40 10.15 -17.85
C GLN A 89 -11.05 10.17 -17.13
N ILE A 90 -11.06 10.61 -15.86
CA ILE A 90 -9.90 10.50 -14.95
C ILE A 90 -10.12 9.28 -14.05
N LEU A 91 -9.13 8.39 -13.98
CA LEU A 91 -9.07 7.31 -12.99
C LEU A 91 -8.02 7.67 -11.94
N TYR A 92 -8.41 7.71 -10.67
CA TYR A 92 -7.52 8.04 -9.55
C TYR A 92 -7.58 6.93 -8.50
N THR A 93 -6.52 6.12 -8.43
CA THR A 93 -6.46 4.89 -7.61
C THR A 93 -5.01 4.37 -7.48
N TYR A 94 -4.78 3.27 -6.74
CA TYR A 94 -3.54 2.49 -6.89
C TYR A 94 -3.59 1.68 -8.21
N LEU A 95 -2.51 1.65 -8.99
CA LEU A 95 -2.49 0.93 -10.27
C LEU A 95 -1.51 -0.24 -10.29
N HIS A 96 -0.29 -0.03 -9.80
CA HIS A 96 0.82 -1.00 -9.83
C HIS A 96 1.02 -1.59 -11.24
N LEU A 97 1.15 -0.73 -12.26
CA LEU A 97 1.14 -1.14 -13.67
C LEU A 97 2.33 -2.00 -14.10
N ALA A 98 3.54 -1.72 -13.60
CA ALA A 98 4.75 -2.40 -14.05
C ALA A 98 4.69 -3.94 -13.97
N PRO A 99 4.17 -4.56 -12.89
CA PRO A 99 3.96 -6.02 -12.82
C PRO A 99 2.65 -6.53 -13.47
N ASP A 100 1.81 -5.67 -14.06
CA ASP A 100 0.48 -6.02 -14.57
C ASP A 100 0.28 -5.58 -16.05
N PRO A 101 0.78 -6.36 -17.02
CA PRO A 101 0.72 -6.02 -18.44
C PRO A 101 -0.71 -5.95 -18.98
N ASP A 102 -1.61 -6.81 -18.49
CA ASP A 102 -2.99 -6.86 -18.97
C ASP A 102 -3.76 -5.61 -18.53
N GLN A 103 -3.56 -5.16 -17.29
CA GLN A 103 -4.10 -3.89 -16.81
C GLN A 103 -3.56 -2.70 -17.58
N THR A 104 -2.25 -2.65 -17.76
CA THR A 104 -1.62 -1.57 -18.52
C THR A 104 -2.21 -1.48 -19.92
N LYS A 105 -2.35 -2.61 -20.61
CA LYS A 105 -2.99 -2.69 -21.92
C LYS A 105 -4.44 -2.21 -21.90
N GLY A 106 -5.25 -2.68 -20.95
CA GLY A 106 -6.65 -2.26 -20.82
C GLY A 106 -6.81 -0.75 -20.61
N LEU A 107 -5.97 -0.14 -19.77
CA LEU A 107 -5.98 1.31 -19.55
C LEU A 107 -5.54 2.08 -20.81
N VAL A 108 -4.50 1.62 -21.50
CA VAL A 108 -4.04 2.20 -22.77
C VAL A 108 -5.15 2.15 -23.82
N GLU A 109 -5.79 1.00 -24.01
CA GLU A 109 -6.87 0.82 -24.98
C GLU A 109 -8.11 1.66 -24.66
N SER A 110 -8.43 1.85 -23.37
CA SER A 110 -9.56 2.68 -22.94
C SER A 110 -9.37 4.18 -23.23
N GLY A 111 -8.12 4.63 -23.38
CA GLY A 111 -7.78 6.05 -23.55
C GLY A 111 -7.96 6.90 -22.29
N VAL A 112 -8.23 6.30 -21.13
CA VAL A 112 -8.42 7.00 -19.85
C VAL A 112 -7.20 7.82 -19.45
N THR A 113 -7.41 8.84 -18.61
CA THR A 113 -6.33 9.52 -17.89
C THR A 113 -6.16 8.86 -16.53
N ALA A 114 -5.16 8.00 -16.37
CA ALA A 114 -4.92 7.25 -15.14
C ALA A 114 -3.82 7.91 -14.28
N VAL A 115 -4.19 8.29 -13.06
CA VAL A 115 -3.31 8.87 -12.05
C VAL A 115 -3.16 7.87 -10.90
N ALA A 116 -1.93 7.39 -10.68
CA ALA A 116 -1.63 6.36 -9.69
C ALA A 116 -1.19 6.96 -8.36
N TYR A 117 -1.85 6.59 -7.26
CA TYR A 117 -1.54 7.07 -5.90
C TYR A 117 -0.06 6.87 -5.56
N GLU A 118 0.47 5.68 -5.82
CA GLU A 118 1.82 5.24 -5.46
C GLU A 118 2.95 5.92 -6.25
N THR A 119 2.60 6.78 -7.22
CA THR A 119 3.58 7.55 -8.01
C THR A 119 3.43 9.07 -7.84
N VAL A 120 2.40 9.52 -7.10
CA VAL A 120 2.36 10.90 -6.61
C VAL A 120 3.47 11.09 -5.59
N THR A 121 4.22 12.18 -5.73
CA THR A 121 5.43 12.46 -4.92
C THR A 121 5.20 13.63 -3.96
N ASP A 122 6.20 13.96 -3.15
CA ASP A 122 6.23 15.22 -2.37
C ASP A 122 7.58 15.94 -2.54
N ASP A 123 7.69 17.13 -1.95
CA ASP A 123 8.91 17.97 -1.96
C ASP A 123 10.13 17.32 -1.30
N ARG A 124 9.92 16.27 -0.51
CA ARG A 124 10.95 15.53 0.23
C ARG A 124 11.34 14.22 -0.47
N GLY A 125 10.81 13.98 -1.68
CA GLY A 125 11.04 12.76 -2.44
C GLY A 125 10.27 11.54 -1.91
N GLY A 126 9.29 11.75 -1.04
CA GLY A 126 8.41 10.73 -0.52
C GLY A 126 7.23 10.42 -1.44
N LEU A 127 6.43 9.41 -1.03
CA LEU A 127 5.21 8.97 -1.70
C LEU A 127 4.02 9.19 -0.73
N PRO A 128 3.47 10.42 -0.64
CA PRO A 128 2.55 10.81 0.42
C PRO A 128 1.23 10.01 0.40
N LEU A 129 0.82 9.50 -0.77
CA LEU A 129 -0.40 8.70 -0.90
C LEU A 129 -0.16 7.21 -0.64
N LEU A 130 1.09 6.75 -0.66
CA LEU A 130 1.46 5.38 -0.26
C LEU A 130 1.79 5.28 1.23
N ALA A 131 2.29 6.36 1.82
CA ALA A 131 2.72 6.39 3.21
C ALA A 131 1.66 5.87 4.19
N PRO A 132 0.38 6.31 4.17
CA PRO A 132 -0.61 5.82 5.13
C PRO A 132 -0.83 4.30 5.07
N MET A 133 -0.76 3.71 3.88
CA MET A 133 -0.88 2.25 3.73
C MET A 133 0.36 1.53 4.25
N SER A 134 1.54 2.13 4.07
CA SER A 134 2.79 1.65 4.67
C SER A 134 2.78 1.73 6.20
N GLU A 135 2.20 2.79 6.78
CA GLU A 135 2.03 2.91 8.23
C GLU A 135 1.10 1.81 8.77
N VAL A 136 -0.05 1.59 8.13
CA VAL A 136 -1.00 0.54 8.51
C VAL A 136 -0.35 -0.84 8.38
N ALA A 137 0.31 -1.13 7.26
CA ALA A 137 0.96 -2.41 7.02
C ALA A 137 2.07 -2.70 8.04
N GLY A 138 2.93 -1.71 8.34
CA GLY A 138 3.96 -1.85 9.37
C GLY A 138 3.38 -2.15 10.75
N ARG A 139 2.27 -1.51 11.13
CA ARG A 139 1.62 -1.80 12.42
C ARG A 139 0.97 -3.18 12.45
N LEU A 140 0.28 -3.56 11.38
CA LEU A 140 -0.34 -4.87 11.24
C LEU A 140 0.69 -6.00 11.20
N ALA A 141 1.88 -5.78 10.63
CA ALA A 141 2.93 -6.78 10.56
C ALA A 141 3.29 -7.35 11.93
N ILE A 142 3.28 -6.52 12.98
CA ILE A 142 3.52 -6.97 14.35
C ILE A 142 2.34 -7.75 14.92
N GLN A 143 1.09 -7.36 14.61
CA GLN A 143 -0.08 -8.11 15.06
C GLN A 143 -0.18 -9.49 14.38
N ALA A 144 0.07 -9.53 13.07
CA ALA A 144 0.16 -10.75 12.29
C ALA A 144 1.31 -11.64 12.78
N GLY A 145 2.50 -11.08 12.94
CA GLY A 145 3.68 -11.77 13.45
C GLY A 145 3.47 -12.34 14.86
N ALA A 146 2.86 -11.57 15.77
CA ALA A 146 2.50 -12.04 17.11
C ALA A 146 1.51 -13.21 17.10
N THR A 147 0.56 -13.19 16.17
CA THR A 147 -0.43 -14.25 16.02
C THR A 147 0.22 -15.52 15.45
N ALA A 148 1.01 -15.38 14.39
CA ALA A 148 1.76 -16.47 13.77
C ALA A 148 2.80 -17.09 14.73
N LEU A 149 3.35 -16.30 15.66
CA LEU A 149 4.26 -16.78 16.70
C LEU A 149 3.59 -17.75 17.70
N GLN A 150 2.26 -17.73 17.83
CA GLN A 150 1.57 -18.63 18.75
C GLN A 150 1.68 -20.08 18.28
N LYS A 151 1.82 -21.01 19.25
CA LYS A 151 2.00 -22.44 18.93
C LYS A 151 0.83 -23.03 18.13
N ALA A 152 -0.38 -22.52 18.34
CA ALA A 152 -1.57 -22.90 17.59
C ALA A 152 -1.48 -22.57 16.08
N HIS A 153 -0.63 -21.62 15.69
CA HIS A 153 -0.39 -21.22 14.31
C HIS A 153 0.97 -21.70 13.77
N GLY A 154 1.62 -22.64 14.46
CA GLY A 154 2.89 -23.23 14.05
C GLY A 154 4.15 -22.53 14.56
N GLY A 155 4.01 -21.32 15.13
CA GLY A 155 5.14 -20.58 15.69
C GLY A 155 5.74 -21.18 16.96
N SER A 156 6.81 -20.55 17.43
CA SER A 156 7.61 -20.99 18.60
C SER A 156 6.88 -20.88 19.94
N GLY A 157 5.72 -20.21 19.99
CA GLY A 157 4.92 -20.01 21.20
C GLY A 157 5.41 -18.86 22.08
N ILE A 158 6.14 -17.90 21.52
CA ILE A 158 6.72 -16.77 22.26
C ILE A 158 5.76 -15.58 22.27
N LEU A 159 5.53 -15.02 23.47
CA LEU A 159 4.81 -13.76 23.65
C LEU A 159 5.77 -12.58 23.44
N LEU A 160 5.43 -11.65 22.54
CA LEU A 160 6.33 -10.54 22.17
C LEU A 160 6.89 -9.76 23.37
N GLY A 161 6.05 -9.41 24.33
CA GLY A 161 6.46 -8.62 25.50
C GLY A 161 7.10 -9.41 26.64
N GLY A 162 7.06 -10.74 26.59
CA GLY A 162 7.35 -11.57 27.75
C GLY A 162 6.45 -11.21 28.95
N VAL A 163 6.94 -11.53 30.15
CA VAL A 163 6.35 -11.14 31.45
C VAL A 163 7.48 -10.97 32.47
N PRO A 164 7.29 -10.30 33.63
CA PRO A 164 8.34 -10.19 34.63
C PRO A 164 8.98 -11.54 34.98
N GLY A 165 10.30 -11.67 34.77
CA GLY A 165 11.06 -12.92 34.96
C GLY A 165 11.20 -13.80 33.71
N VAL A 166 10.58 -13.43 32.59
CA VAL A 166 10.66 -14.15 31.30
C VAL A 166 11.06 -13.18 30.20
N LEU A 167 12.01 -13.56 29.36
CA LEU A 167 12.52 -12.71 28.28
C LEU A 167 11.43 -12.39 27.23
N PRO A 168 11.44 -11.17 26.66
CA PRO A 168 10.60 -10.83 25.51
C PRO A 168 11.12 -11.48 24.22
N ALA A 169 10.30 -11.42 23.16
CA ALA A 169 10.73 -11.85 21.83
C ALA A 169 11.75 -10.88 21.24
N LYS A 170 12.66 -11.42 20.42
CA LYS A 170 13.55 -10.65 19.56
C LYS A 170 12.91 -10.40 18.20
N VAL A 171 12.84 -9.13 17.79
CA VAL A 171 12.23 -8.68 16.54
C VAL A 171 13.28 -7.98 15.69
N ALA A 172 13.57 -8.54 14.51
CA ALA A 172 14.44 -7.90 13.51
C ALA A 172 13.58 -7.26 12.42
N VAL A 173 13.80 -5.98 12.13
CA VAL A 173 13.08 -5.22 11.10
C VAL A 173 14.07 -4.83 10.01
N ILE A 174 13.92 -5.42 8.82
CA ILE A 174 14.80 -5.16 7.67
C ILE A 174 14.21 -4.00 6.87
N GLY A 175 14.87 -2.84 6.94
CA GLY A 175 14.42 -1.59 6.34
C GLY A 175 13.86 -0.63 7.37
N GLY A 176 14.43 0.58 7.44
CA GLY A 176 14.06 1.65 8.37
C GLY A 176 13.05 2.65 7.81
N GLY A 177 12.42 2.38 6.67
CA GLY A 177 11.41 3.25 6.03
C GLY A 177 10.13 3.42 6.86
N VAL A 178 9.03 3.82 6.20
CA VAL A 178 7.73 4.03 6.88
C VAL A 178 7.23 2.74 7.51
N VAL A 179 7.20 1.63 6.75
CA VAL A 179 6.79 0.30 7.26
C VAL A 179 7.63 -0.08 8.47
N GLY A 180 8.96 -0.02 8.34
CA GLY A 180 9.88 -0.44 9.39
C GLY A 180 9.78 0.38 10.67
N LEU A 181 9.67 1.71 10.56
CA LEU A 181 9.43 2.60 11.71
C LEU A 181 8.15 2.22 12.46
N HIS A 182 7.06 1.96 11.74
CA HIS A 182 5.78 1.62 12.35
C HIS A 182 5.75 0.21 12.93
N ALA A 183 6.44 -0.74 12.29
CA ALA A 183 6.64 -2.08 12.84
C ALA A 183 7.45 -2.03 14.13
N ALA A 184 8.60 -1.36 14.13
CA ALA A 184 9.44 -1.21 15.32
C ALA A 184 8.70 -0.50 16.47
N ARG A 185 7.93 0.55 16.15
CA ARG A 185 7.11 1.25 17.15
C ARG A 185 6.09 0.34 17.82
N MET A 186 5.41 -0.51 17.05
CA MET A 186 4.45 -1.48 17.60
C MET A 186 5.13 -2.57 18.42
N ALA A 187 6.23 -3.14 17.92
CA ALA A 187 6.98 -4.17 18.61
C ALA A 187 7.54 -3.67 19.96
N ALA A 188 8.19 -2.50 19.95
CA ALA A 188 8.73 -1.89 21.15
C ALA A 188 7.63 -1.51 22.15
N GLY A 189 6.47 -1.05 21.65
CA GLY A 189 5.29 -0.76 22.47
C GLY A 189 4.70 -1.99 23.16
N LEU A 190 4.82 -3.17 22.56
CA LEU A 190 4.45 -4.45 23.18
C LEU A 190 5.52 -4.98 24.14
N GLY A 191 6.70 -4.36 24.21
CA GLY A 191 7.79 -4.75 25.10
C GLY A 191 8.88 -5.64 24.47
N ALA A 192 8.81 -5.90 23.15
CA ALA A 192 9.81 -6.70 22.45
C ALA A 192 11.22 -6.07 22.49
N ASP A 193 12.23 -6.91 22.28
CA ASP A 193 13.60 -6.50 21.97
C ASP A 193 13.71 -6.30 20.45
N VAL A 194 14.02 -5.08 19.99
CA VAL A 194 13.82 -4.69 18.58
C VAL A 194 15.09 -4.12 17.97
N SER A 195 15.49 -4.66 16.82
CA SER A 195 16.54 -4.13 15.95
C SER A 195 15.96 -3.68 14.61
N ILE A 196 16.30 -2.47 14.15
CA ILE A 196 16.06 -2.00 12.77
C ILE A 196 17.39 -2.03 12.01
N ILE A 197 17.38 -2.68 10.85
CA ILE A 197 18.54 -2.90 9.99
C ILE A 197 18.38 -2.07 8.71
N ASP A 198 19.26 -1.10 8.46
CA ASP A 198 19.19 -0.23 7.27
C ASP A 198 20.59 0.15 6.75
N ARG A 199 20.70 0.57 5.49
CA ARG A 199 21.96 1.06 4.88
C ARG A 199 22.15 2.57 5.02
N SER A 200 21.11 3.32 5.37
CA SER A 200 21.15 4.76 5.49
C SER A 200 21.51 5.18 6.92
N LEU A 201 22.78 5.53 7.15
CA LEU A 201 23.23 6.10 8.43
C LEU A 201 22.42 7.34 8.86
N PRO A 202 22.06 8.28 7.96
CA PRO A 202 21.17 9.39 8.33
C PRO A 202 19.81 8.91 8.83
N ARG A 203 19.25 7.84 8.24
CA ARG A 203 17.97 7.28 8.67
C ARG A 203 18.09 6.58 10.01
N LEU A 204 19.14 5.78 10.21
CA LEU A 204 19.40 5.12 11.50
C LEU A 204 19.55 6.16 12.63
N ARG A 205 20.24 7.28 12.38
CA ARG A 205 20.34 8.38 13.37
C ARG A 205 18.97 8.96 13.74
N GLN A 206 18.10 9.21 12.75
CA GLN A 206 16.73 9.68 13.02
C GLN A 206 15.93 8.67 13.85
N LEU A 207 16.09 7.38 13.58
CA LEU A 207 15.40 6.31 14.31
C LEU A 207 15.90 6.23 15.76
N ASP A 208 17.21 6.33 15.97
CA ASP A 208 17.81 6.36 17.31
C ASP A 208 17.27 7.55 18.13
N ASP A 209 17.26 8.76 17.53
CA ASP A 209 16.68 9.96 18.17
C ASP A 209 15.18 9.76 18.52
N LEU A 210 14.41 9.12 17.64
CA LEU A 210 12.97 8.88 17.85
C LEU A 210 12.67 7.87 18.95
N PHE A 211 13.53 6.87 19.13
CA PHE A 211 13.34 5.81 20.11
C PHE A 211 14.16 5.99 21.38
N ALA A 212 15.07 6.98 21.41
CA ALA A 212 15.97 7.25 22.53
C ALA A 212 16.69 5.97 23.01
N GLY A 213 17.24 5.21 22.06
CA GLY A 213 17.93 3.94 22.30
C GLY A 213 17.04 2.74 22.68
N ARG A 214 15.71 2.89 22.75
CA ARG A 214 14.77 1.78 23.04
C ARG A 214 14.69 0.75 21.91
N VAL A 215 15.01 1.15 20.69
CA VAL A 215 15.11 0.30 19.50
C VAL A 215 16.55 0.37 19.02
N HIS A 216 17.18 -0.79 18.80
CA HIS A 216 18.53 -0.87 18.30
C HIS A 216 18.57 -0.53 16.82
N THR A 217 19.51 0.32 16.41
CA THR A 217 19.72 0.68 15.01
C THR A 217 21.01 0.06 14.50
N VAL A 218 20.92 -0.80 13.49
CA VAL A 218 22.02 -1.62 13.00
C VAL A 218 22.28 -1.30 11.53
N TYR A 219 23.55 -1.10 11.17
CA TYR A 219 23.93 -0.91 9.77
C TYR A 219 23.87 -2.25 9.02
N SER A 220 23.27 -2.26 7.84
CA SER A 220 23.03 -3.50 7.06
C SER A 220 24.27 -3.96 6.30
N THR A 221 25.24 -4.56 7.01
CA THR A 221 26.24 -5.46 6.41
C THR A 221 25.66 -6.88 6.29
N ILE A 222 26.35 -7.77 5.57
CA ILE A 222 25.95 -9.19 5.48
C ILE A 222 26.01 -9.84 6.88
N ASP A 223 27.11 -9.65 7.60
CA ASP A 223 27.32 -10.21 8.94
C ASP A 223 26.27 -9.73 9.94
N ASP A 224 26.00 -8.42 9.94
CA ASP A 224 25.00 -7.83 10.82
C ASP A 224 23.58 -8.32 10.48
N LEU A 225 23.23 -8.40 9.20
CA LEU A 225 21.93 -8.91 8.77
C LEU A 225 21.72 -10.37 9.21
N GLU A 226 22.70 -11.23 8.94
CA GLU A 226 22.67 -12.65 9.33
C GLU A 226 22.51 -12.79 10.84
N ARG A 227 23.34 -12.07 11.62
CA ARG A 227 23.30 -12.14 13.08
C ARG A 227 21.94 -11.74 13.65
N GLU A 228 21.36 -10.64 13.18
CA GLU A 228 20.05 -10.19 13.66
C GLU A 228 18.92 -11.13 13.23
N VAL A 229 18.95 -11.65 11.99
CA VAL A 229 17.94 -12.58 11.46
C VAL A 229 17.99 -13.94 12.18
N PHE A 230 19.17 -14.50 12.40
CA PHE A 230 19.34 -15.79 13.09
C PHE A 230 18.96 -15.71 14.57
N ALA A 231 19.16 -14.55 15.20
CA ALA A 231 18.80 -14.33 16.59
C ALA A 231 17.30 -14.02 16.81
N ALA A 232 16.57 -13.63 15.76
CA ALA A 232 15.19 -13.19 15.87
C ALA A 232 14.20 -14.33 16.09
N ASP A 233 13.12 -14.02 16.81
CA ASP A 233 11.92 -14.85 16.86
C ASP A 233 10.91 -14.42 15.79
N LEU A 234 10.92 -13.12 15.44
CA LEU A 234 10.10 -12.51 14.40
C LEU A 234 10.96 -11.60 13.51
N VAL A 235 10.91 -11.79 12.20
CA VAL A 235 11.59 -10.94 11.21
C VAL A 235 10.54 -10.24 10.36
N ILE A 236 10.65 -8.91 10.24
CA ILE A 236 9.79 -8.08 9.39
C ILE A 236 10.57 -7.62 8.17
N GLY A 237 10.12 -8.01 6.99
CA GLY A 237 10.60 -7.51 5.71
C GLY A 237 9.92 -6.20 5.35
N ALA A 238 10.62 -5.09 5.45
CA ALA A 238 10.09 -3.73 5.26
C ALA A 238 10.89 -2.93 4.22
N VAL A 239 11.55 -3.62 3.28
CA VAL A 239 12.34 -2.98 2.22
C VAL A 239 11.49 -2.72 0.99
N LEU A 240 11.49 -1.46 0.56
CA LEU A 240 10.78 -0.99 -0.61
C LEU A 240 11.77 -0.24 -1.51
N ILE A 241 11.83 -0.61 -2.78
CA ILE A 241 12.48 0.20 -3.81
C ILE A 241 11.36 0.75 -4.70
N PRO A 242 11.07 2.07 -4.68
CA PRO A 242 10.00 2.65 -5.47
C PRO A 242 10.07 2.26 -6.95
N GLY A 243 9.02 1.61 -7.46
CA GLY A 243 8.89 1.24 -8.87
C GLY A 243 9.74 0.04 -9.33
N ALA A 244 10.39 -0.69 -8.42
CA ALA A 244 11.21 -1.86 -8.74
C ALA A 244 10.87 -3.06 -7.83
N ALA A 245 11.29 -4.26 -8.23
CA ALA A 245 11.14 -5.45 -7.40
C ALA A 245 11.96 -5.33 -6.10
N ALA A 246 11.44 -5.88 -5.00
CA ALA A 246 12.16 -5.92 -3.73
C ALA A 246 13.41 -6.81 -3.85
N PRO A 247 14.57 -6.38 -3.32
CA PRO A 247 15.77 -7.22 -3.31
C PRO A 247 15.57 -8.41 -2.37
N LYS A 248 16.06 -9.59 -2.77
CA LYS A 248 16.08 -10.79 -1.92
C LYS A 248 17.21 -10.67 -0.91
N LEU A 249 16.89 -10.21 0.30
CA LEU A 249 17.87 -9.93 1.35
C LEU A 249 18.10 -11.12 2.29
N VAL A 250 17.09 -11.96 2.44
CA VAL A 250 17.20 -13.23 3.17
C VAL A 250 17.04 -14.35 2.17
N THR A 251 18.13 -15.10 1.98
CA THR A 251 18.18 -16.23 1.05
C THR A 251 17.55 -17.47 1.66
N ARG A 252 17.24 -18.47 0.83
CA ARG A 252 16.79 -19.78 1.30
C ARG A 252 17.79 -20.41 2.27
N ASP A 253 19.08 -20.31 1.98
CA ASP A 253 20.13 -20.93 2.81
C ASP A 253 20.17 -20.37 4.24
N MET A 254 19.83 -19.09 4.40
CA MET A 254 19.75 -18.42 5.70
C MET A 254 18.67 -19.02 6.62
N LEU A 255 17.61 -19.65 6.09
CA LEU A 255 16.54 -20.24 6.91
C LEU A 255 17.08 -21.32 7.85
N SER A 256 18.12 -22.05 7.43
CA SER A 256 18.76 -23.08 8.27
C SER A 256 19.44 -22.53 9.53
N GLY A 257 19.81 -21.24 9.52
CA GLY A 257 20.36 -20.52 10.68
C GLY A 257 19.28 -19.87 11.57
N MET A 258 18.03 -19.84 11.11
CA MET A 258 16.92 -19.29 11.88
C MET A 258 16.41 -20.29 12.93
N LYS A 259 15.76 -19.78 13.96
CA LYS A 259 15.16 -20.63 15.00
C LYS A 259 13.96 -21.38 14.44
N GLU A 260 13.80 -22.64 14.81
CA GLU A 260 12.59 -23.40 14.51
C GLU A 260 11.36 -22.73 15.15
N GLY A 261 10.31 -22.55 14.37
CA GLY A 261 9.09 -21.84 14.76
C GLY A 261 9.23 -20.31 14.79
N SER A 262 10.37 -19.76 14.36
CA SER A 262 10.44 -18.31 14.09
C SER A 262 9.49 -17.93 12.95
N VAL A 263 9.14 -16.65 12.92
CA VAL A 263 8.17 -16.10 11.96
C VAL A 263 8.86 -15.06 11.09
N ILE A 264 8.57 -15.09 9.81
CA ILE A 264 8.86 -14.03 8.86
C ILE A 264 7.53 -13.39 8.43
N VAL A 265 7.48 -12.06 8.43
CA VAL A 265 6.38 -11.28 7.85
C VAL A 265 6.94 -10.47 6.70
N ASP A 266 6.56 -10.81 5.48
CA ASP A 266 7.00 -10.10 4.27
C ASP A 266 6.00 -9.03 3.86
N VAL A 267 6.21 -7.80 4.32
CA VAL A 267 5.36 -6.66 3.94
C VAL A 267 5.66 -6.21 2.52
N ALA A 268 6.84 -6.54 1.98
CA ALA A 268 7.23 -6.23 0.60
C ALA A 268 6.65 -7.22 -0.42
N ILE A 269 5.78 -8.14 0.00
CA ILE A 269 5.22 -9.19 -0.86
C ILE A 269 4.47 -8.65 -2.08
N ASP A 270 3.84 -7.49 -1.95
CA ASP A 270 3.14 -6.80 -3.04
C ASP A 270 4.08 -6.43 -4.21
N GLN A 271 5.41 -6.47 -4.01
CA GLN A 271 6.45 -6.24 -5.01
C GLN A 271 7.39 -7.44 -5.18
N GLY A 272 6.89 -8.64 -4.92
CA GLY A 272 7.61 -9.90 -5.05
C GLY A 272 8.32 -10.36 -3.78
N GLY A 273 8.33 -9.55 -2.71
CA GLY A 273 8.85 -9.94 -1.39
C GLY A 273 10.37 -9.84 -1.24
N CYS A 274 10.86 -9.55 -0.02
CA CYS A 274 12.29 -9.43 0.25
C CYS A 274 12.95 -10.71 0.79
N PHE A 275 12.19 -11.79 0.97
CA PHE A 275 12.72 -13.13 1.27
C PHE A 275 12.65 -14.00 0.00
N GLU A 276 13.64 -14.85 -0.21
CA GLU A 276 13.70 -15.73 -1.41
C GLU A 276 12.59 -16.78 -1.40
N THR A 277 12.17 -17.22 -0.22
CA THR A 277 11.13 -18.22 0.01
C THR A 277 9.72 -17.65 0.08
N SER A 278 9.56 -16.33 -0.09
CA SER A 278 8.28 -15.63 -0.08
C SER A 278 7.45 -15.91 -1.33
N HIS A 279 6.17 -16.23 -1.15
CA HIS A 279 5.14 -16.13 -2.18
C HIS A 279 3.85 -15.58 -1.58
N ALA A 280 3.05 -14.90 -2.40
CA ALA A 280 1.85 -14.22 -1.93
C ALA A 280 0.82 -15.20 -1.38
N THR A 281 0.27 -14.86 -0.22
CA THR A 281 -0.80 -15.58 0.47
C THR A 281 -2.04 -14.69 0.60
N THR A 282 -3.10 -15.19 1.22
CA THR A 282 -4.39 -14.50 1.33
C THR A 282 -4.83 -14.38 2.78
N HIS A 283 -5.77 -13.49 3.09
CA HIS A 283 -6.34 -13.41 4.45
C HIS A 283 -6.97 -14.73 4.93
N SER A 284 -7.46 -15.58 4.02
CA SER A 284 -8.04 -16.89 4.36
C SER A 284 -7.00 -17.98 4.64
N ASP A 285 -5.84 -17.90 4.00
CA ASP A 285 -4.72 -18.83 4.20
C ASP A 285 -3.43 -18.02 4.30
N PRO A 286 -3.17 -17.39 5.47
CA PRO A 286 -2.23 -16.29 5.58
C PRO A 286 -0.78 -16.73 5.81
N THR A 287 -0.57 -18.01 6.09
CA THR A 287 0.75 -18.52 6.48
C THR A 287 1.06 -19.89 5.90
N TYR A 288 2.34 -20.13 5.64
CA TYR A 288 2.89 -21.45 5.32
C TYR A 288 4.23 -21.65 6.05
N VAL A 289 4.75 -22.88 6.04
CA VAL A 289 6.02 -23.21 6.71
C VAL A 289 7.04 -23.67 5.69
N VAL A 290 8.26 -23.14 5.80
CA VAL A 290 9.43 -23.56 5.01
C VAL A 290 10.60 -23.77 5.97
N ASP A 291 11.18 -24.97 5.96
CA ASP A 291 12.36 -25.31 6.77
C ASP A 291 12.19 -24.97 8.27
N GLY A 292 10.97 -25.15 8.80
CA GLY A 292 10.62 -24.85 10.20
C GLY A 292 10.31 -23.38 10.50
N VAL A 293 10.38 -22.49 9.51
CA VAL A 293 10.09 -21.06 9.64
C VAL A 293 8.70 -20.74 9.08
N VAL A 294 7.87 -20.09 9.88
CA VAL A 294 6.52 -19.67 9.50
C VAL A 294 6.62 -18.40 8.65
N HIS A 295 6.01 -18.40 7.48
CA HIS A 295 5.97 -17.26 6.57
C HIS A 295 4.57 -16.67 6.58
N TYR A 296 4.44 -15.38 6.87
CA TYR A 296 3.25 -14.59 6.64
C TYR A 296 3.51 -13.64 5.48
N CYS A 297 2.78 -13.83 4.39
CA CYS A 297 3.03 -13.14 3.11
C CYS A 297 1.72 -12.61 2.51
N VAL A 298 0.78 -12.14 3.36
CA VAL A 298 -0.54 -11.72 2.89
C VAL A 298 -0.40 -10.44 2.11
N ALA A 299 -0.69 -10.49 0.81
CA ALA A 299 -0.80 -9.30 -0.01
C ALA A 299 -1.94 -8.42 0.51
N ASN A 300 -1.82 -7.10 0.38
CA ASN A 300 -2.87 -6.17 0.79
C ASN A 300 -3.26 -6.23 2.28
N MET A 301 -2.28 -6.26 3.20
CA MET A 301 -2.52 -6.26 4.65
C MET A 301 -3.50 -5.15 5.12
N PRO A 302 -3.43 -3.89 4.64
CA PRO A 302 -4.33 -2.83 5.09
C PRO A 302 -5.82 -3.09 4.81
N GLY A 303 -6.15 -4.00 3.90
CA GLY A 303 -7.54 -4.43 3.63
C GLY A 303 -8.23 -5.08 4.83
N ALA A 304 -7.47 -5.64 5.79
CA ALA A 304 -8.03 -6.27 7.00
C ALA A 304 -8.59 -5.27 8.04
N VAL A 305 -8.21 -3.99 7.96
CA VAL A 305 -8.63 -2.94 8.91
C VAL A 305 -9.29 -1.77 8.18
N PRO A 306 -10.32 -2.02 7.36
CA PRO A 306 -10.83 -1.09 6.36
C PRO A 306 -11.30 0.24 6.94
N VAL A 307 -11.85 0.24 8.17
CA VAL A 307 -12.22 1.48 8.86
C VAL A 307 -10.99 2.38 9.02
N THR A 308 -9.87 1.86 9.54
CA THR A 308 -8.66 2.66 9.74
C THR A 308 -8.03 3.04 8.41
N SER A 309 -7.86 2.07 7.51
CA SER A 309 -7.11 2.25 6.28
C SER A 309 -7.86 3.09 5.23
N ALA A 310 -9.18 2.98 5.10
CA ALA A 310 -9.95 3.83 4.19
C ALA A 310 -9.89 5.31 4.62
N HIS A 311 -10.05 5.59 5.92
CA HIS A 311 -9.92 6.96 6.46
C HIS A 311 -8.49 7.49 6.30
N ALA A 312 -7.48 6.70 6.62
CA ALA A 312 -6.07 7.10 6.45
C ALA A 312 -5.73 7.41 4.98
N LEU A 313 -6.20 6.57 4.05
CA LEU A 313 -6.04 6.81 2.61
C LEU A 313 -6.76 8.08 2.17
N ASN A 314 -8.04 8.22 2.52
CA ASN A 314 -8.86 9.37 2.11
C ASN A 314 -8.28 10.69 2.63
N ASN A 315 -7.76 10.74 3.86
CA ASN A 315 -7.13 11.94 4.39
C ASN A 315 -5.91 12.37 3.57
N ALA A 316 -5.17 11.42 3.00
CA ALA A 316 -4.02 11.72 2.14
C ALA A 316 -4.42 12.06 0.70
N THR A 317 -5.41 11.35 0.14
CA THR A 317 -5.80 11.52 -1.27
C THR A 317 -6.72 12.71 -1.50
N LEU A 318 -7.43 13.18 -0.47
CA LEU A 318 -8.49 14.19 -0.60
C LEU A 318 -8.03 15.46 -1.32
N MET A 319 -6.90 16.06 -0.93
CA MET A 319 -6.47 17.33 -1.51
C MET A 319 -6.11 17.22 -3.00
N HIS A 320 -5.42 16.16 -3.39
CA HIS A 320 -5.11 15.89 -4.79
C HIS A 320 -6.36 15.51 -5.59
N GLY A 321 -7.25 14.74 -4.98
CA GLY A 321 -8.53 14.37 -5.56
C GLY A 321 -9.46 15.57 -5.80
N LEU A 322 -9.53 16.52 -4.87
CA LEU A 322 -10.25 17.78 -5.04
C LEU A 322 -9.59 18.66 -6.10
N ALA A 323 -8.25 18.75 -6.12
CA ALA A 323 -7.55 19.49 -7.16
C ALA A 323 -7.86 18.95 -8.57
N LEU A 324 -7.87 17.63 -8.74
CA LEU A 324 -8.31 16.98 -9.98
C LEU A 324 -9.76 17.30 -10.28
N ALA A 325 -10.63 17.36 -9.28
CA ALA A 325 -12.05 17.63 -9.48
C ALA A 325 -12.39 19.09 -9.79
N ASP A 326 -11.62 20.03 -9.25
CA ASP A 326 -11.75 21.45 -9.49
C ASP A 326 -11.21 21.86 -10.87
N ARG A 327 -10.12 21.23 -11.32
CA ARG A 327 -9.32 21.71 -12.46
C ARG A 327 -9.06 20.67 -13.56
N GLY A 328 -9.47 19.43 -13.38
CA GLY A 328 -9.23 18.34 -14.35
C GLY A 328 -7.74 18.18 -14.68
N LEU A 329 -7.43 18.08 -15.97
CA LEU A 329 -6.06 17.94 -16.48
C LEU A 329 -5.14 19.10 -16.09
N ARG A 330 -5.69 20.31 -15.84
CA ARG A 330 -4.91 21.47 -15.45
C ARG A 330 -4.25 21.28 -14.09
N ALA A 331 -4.88 20.56 -13.15
CA ALA A 331 -4.25 20.21 -11.88
C ALA A 331 -2.97 19.39 -12.07
N ILE A 332 -3.01 18.45 -13.01
CA ILE A 332 -1.86 17.60 -13.36
C ILE A 332 -0.77 18.45 -14.04
N ALA A 333 -1.15 19.38 -14.91
CA ALA A 333 -0.19 20.24 -15.60
C ALA A 333 0.55 21.20 -14.63
N GLU A 334 -0.17 21.78 -13.67
CA GLU A 334 0.35 22.82 -12.76
C GLU A 334 1.12 22.28 -11.54
N ASP A 335 0.80 21.06 -11.08
CA ASP A 335 1.44 20.44 -9.92
C ASP A 335 2.40 19.33 -10.36
N ARG A 336 3.71 19.56 -10.24
CA ARG A 336 4.75 18.57 -10.58
C ARG A 336 4.60 17.24 -9.84
N HIS A 337 4.08 17.27 -8.60
CA HIS A 337 3.98 16.08 -7.76
C HIS A 337 2.80 15.22 -8.17
N LEU A 338 1.67 15.85 -8.48
CA LEU A 338 0.52 15.19 -9.08
C LEU A 338 0.83 14.71 -10.50
N ARG A 339 1.64 15.47 -11.26
CA ARG A 339 2.11 15.10 -12.61
C ARG A 339 2.93 13.83 -12.62
N ASN A 340 3.78 13.61 -11.62
CA ASN A 340 4.50 12.35 -11.44
C ASN A 340 3.55 11.16 -11.22
N GLY A 341 2.34 11.44 -10.73
CA GLY A 341 1.24 10.48 -10.62
C GLY A 341 0.62 10.06 -11.94
N LEU A 342 0.79 10.83 -13.03
CA LEU A 342 0.22 10.48 -14.33
C LEU A 342 0.94 9.26 -14.91
N ASN A 343 0.17 8.21 -15.21
CA ASN A 343 0.70 6.95 -15.72
C ASN A 343 0.24 6.69 -17.15
N VAL A 344 -1.05 6.86 -17.42
CA VAL A 344 -1.65 6.68 -18.76
C VAL A 344 -2.43 7.93 -19.13
N HIS A 345 -2.31 8.40 -20.37
CA HIS A 345 -3.16 9.44 -20.92
C HIS A 345 -3.40 9.20 -22.41
N ARG A 346 -4.65 8.97 -22.83
CA ARG A 346 -5.04 8.80 -24.25
C ARG A 346 -4.17 7.78 -25.00
N GLY A 347 -4.00 6.61 -24.39
CA GLY A 347 -3.21 5.51 -24.96
C GLY A 347 -1.69 5.69 -24.88
N ARG A 348 -1.19 6.73 -24.19
CA ARG A 348 0.25 6.96 -24.01
C ARG A 348 0.67 6.67 -22.58
N ILE A 349 1.78 5.96 -22.42
CA ILE A 349 2.43 5.76 -21.12
C ILE A 349 3.32 6.97 -20.83
N THR A 350 3.20 7.49 -19.61
CA THR A 350 3.96 8.66 -19.14
C THR A 350 4.85 8.35 -17.93
N ASN A 351 4.66 7.19 -17.32
CA ASN A 351 5.52 6.71 -16.24
C ASN A 351 6.68 5.88 -16.81
N ARG A 352 7.92 6.34 -16.58
CA ARG A 352 9.13 5.70 -17.14
C ARG A 352 9.36 4.26 -16.64
N PRO A 353 9.31 3.95 -15.33
CA PRO A 353 9.43 2.56 -14.85
C PRO A 353 8.44 1.59 -15.52
N VAL A 354 7.19 2.01 -15.71
CA VAL A 354 6.16 1.19 -16.40
C VAL A 354 6.52 0.97 -17.87
N ALA A 355 6.94 2.04 -18.56
CA ALA A 355 7.34 1.95 -19.97
C ALA A 355 8.53 1.01 -20.18
N GLU A 356 9.55 1.11 -19.32
CA GLU A 356 10.74 0.24 -19.36
C GLU A 356 10.41 -1.21 -19.04
N ALA A 357 9.57 -1.46 -18.02
CA ALA A 357 9.22 -2.81 -17.59
C ALA A 357 8.38 -3.57 -18.65
N LEU A 358 7.51 -2.86 -19.37
CA LEU A 358 6.53 -3.47 -20.27
C LEU A 358 6.80 -3.21 -21.77
N GLY A 359 7.87 -2.48 -22.10
CA GLY A 359 8.28 -2.22 -23.48
C GLY A 359 7.42 -1.20 -24.23
N TYR A 360 6.82 -0.23 -23.52
CA TYR A 360 6.08 0.89 -24.14
C TYR A 360 7.00 2.07 -24.47
N GLU A 361 6.60 2.89 -25.43
CA GLU A 361 7.20 4.21 -25.64
C GLU A 361 6.84 5.14 -24.46
N MET A 362 7.85 5.77 -23.86
CA MET A 362 7.64 6.76 -22.81
C MET A 362 7.40 8.14 -23.43
N HIS A 363 6.31 8.78 -23.02
CA HIS A 363 6.01 10.16 -23.40
C HIS A 363 6.08 11.08 -22.18
N ALA A 364 6.71 12.25 -22.34
CA ALA A 364 6.75 13.24 -21.27
C ALA A 364 5.32 13.74 -20.95
N PRO A 365 4.87 13.72 -19.67
CA PRO A 365 3.56 14.23 -19.26
C PRO A 365 3.25 15.62 -19.82
N GLU A 366 4.23 16.52 -19.82
CA GLU A 366 4.11 17.90 -20.27
C GLU A 366 3.75 18.02 -21.76
N LEU A 367 4.21 17.07 -22.58
CA LEU A 367 3.97 17.06 -24.03
C LEU A 367 2.60 16.45 -24.39
N VAL A 368 2.06 15.58 -23.53
CA VAL A 368 0.80 14.88 -23.84
C VAL A 368 -0.42 15.58 -23.26
N LEU A 369 -0.26 16.38 -22.19
CA LEU A 369 -1.38 17.01 -21.50
C LEU A 369 -2.02 18.17 -22.29
N ASN A 370 -1.33 18.80 -23.25
CA ASN A 370 -1.86 19.84 -24.15
C ASN A 370 -2.80 20.87 -23.47
N VAL A 371 -2.49 21.26 -22.23
CA VAL A 371 -3.27 22.27 -21.50
C VAL A 371 -2.68 23.63 -21.81
N ALA A 372 -3.48 24.51 -22.42
CA ALA A 372 -3.12 25.88 -22.80
C ALA A 372 -2.99 26.82 -21.59
#